data_AF-A0A1I5HYU5-F1
#
_entry.id   AF-A0A1I5HYU5-F1
#
_cell.length_a   1.000
_cell.length_b   1.000
_cell.length_c   1.000
_cell.angle_alpha   90.00
_cell.angle_beta   90.00
_cell.angle_gamma   90.00
#
_symmetry.space_group_name_H-M   'P 1'
#
loop_
_entity.id
_entity.type
_entity.pdbx_description
1 polymer ?
#
loop_
_entity_poly.entity_id
_entity_poly.type
_entity_poly.pdbx_seq_one_letter_code
_entity_poly.pdbx_strand_id
1 'polypeptide(L)'
;MPDEQLPSRVVDVEHRGWMLTNDGDLGGALAYQDASDYSAQRHLAPDELAEQCGPLRPVVPPAEADVAELRQAWTAAGRKAAYTTAVAVQIAFARLREEHGGLAAPHSYEVTRRQLVAGRPGSWESVRLFELQLWANKDKVSRYDAAAADTIATVLQRWVSSADRYTEVAETLAGLFGTFADEQGGWPAVADQWLQQDALDHEGVLLTYGLLYSTGAEFDHAVLT
;
A
#
# COMPACT_ATOMS: atom_id res chain seq x y z
N MET A 1 -3.16 8.09 33.78
CA MET A 1 -3.48 7.43 32.50
C MET A 1 -2.76 6.11 32.56
N PRO A 2 -3.41 4.94 32.41
CA PRO A 2 -2.65 3.70 32.35
C PRO A 2 -1.66 3.81 31.19
N ASP A 3 -0.44 3.33 31.38
CA ASP A 3 0.66 3.29 30.42
C ASP A 3 0.23 2.55 29.15
N GLU A 4 -0.47 3.25 28.24
CA GLU A 4 -0.81 2.73 26.92
C GLU A 4 0.46 2.83 26.08
N GLN A 5 1.25 1.76 26.13
CA GLN A 5 2.43 1.62 25.30
C GLN A 5 2.03 1.87 23.84
N LEU A 6 2.66 2.88 23.22
CA LEU A 6 2.40 3.17 21.82
C LEU A 6 2.62 1.90 20.97
N PRO A 7 1.79 1.66 19.93
CA PRO A 7 2.00 0.55 19.01
C PRO A 7 3.37 0.65 18.33
N SER A 8 3.96 -0.50 17.98
CA SER A 8 5.31 -0.56 17.38
C SER A 8 5.48 0.29 16.11
N ARG A 9 4.38 0.60 15.41
CA ARG A 9 4.33 1.50 14.26
C ARG A 9 3.14 2.45 14.37
N VAL A 10 3.38 3.72 14.08
CA VAL A 10 2.33 4.76 14.02
C VAL A 10 2.53 5.67 12.80
N VAL A 11 1.46 6.34 12.40
CA VAL A 11 1.48 7.37 11.34
C VAL A 11 0.97 8.69 11.92
N ASP A 12 1.69 9.77 11.67
CA ASP A 12 1.33 11.08 12.18
C ASP A 12 0.33 11.85 11.29
N VAL A 13 -0.03 13.06 11.72
CA VAL A 13 -0.96 13.95 11.00
C VAL A 13 -0.43 14.44 9.65
N GLU A 14 0.89 14.42 9.44
CA GLU A 14 1.54 14.76 8.17
C GLU A 14 1.83 13.53 7.30
N HIS A 15 1.22 12.40 7.66
CA HIS A 15 1.38 11.10 6.99
C HIS A 15 2.83 10.57 6.97
N ARG A 16 3.62 10.91 7.98
CA ARG A 16 4.93 10.27 8.20
C ARG A 16 4.74 9.02 9.05
N GLY A 17 5.38 7.94 8.62
CA GLY A 17 5.48 6.74 9.43
C GLY A 17 6.53 6.89 10.52
N TRP A 18 6.30 6.25 11.66
CA TRP A 18 7.22 6.15 12.78
C TRP A 18 7.28 4.70 13.26
N MET A 19 8.49 4.24 13.59
CA MET A 19 8.75 2.94 14.21
C MET A 19 9.27 3.16 15.62
N LEU A 20 8.64 2.52 16.60
CA LEU A 20 9.17 2.55 17.96
C LEU A 20 10.39 1.63 18.05
N THR A 21 11.48 2.14 18.58
CA THR A 21 12.72 1.41 18.82
C THR A 21 12.89 1.19 20.32
N ASN A 22 13.30 -0.03 20.69
CA ASN A 22 13.61 -0.39 22.08
C ASN A 22 15.10 -0.18 22.41
N ASP A 23 15.80 0.69 21.68
CA ASP A 23 17.24 0.87 21.85
C ASP A 23 17.55 1.67 23.13
N GLY A 24 17.90 0.96 24.21
CA GLY A 24 18.50 1.51 25.44
C GLY A 24 17.53 2.04 26.51
N ASP A 25 18.08 2.72 27.52
CA ASP A 25 17.39 3.19 28.74
C ASP A 25 16.30 4.26 28.49
N LEU A 26 16.08 4.69 27.24
CA LEU A 26 15.15 5.75 26.83
C LEU A 26 14.47 5.39 25.49
N GLY A 27 13.74 4.27 25.43
CA GLY A 27 13.01 3.84 24.23
C GLY A 27 12.35 5.00 23.48
N GLY A 28 12.43 4.97 22.14
CA GLY A 28 12.17 6.13 21.29
C GLY A 28 11.33 5.81 20.06
N ALA A 29 10.98 6.85 19.30
CA ALA A 29 10.35 6.72 17.99
C ALA A 29 11.30 7.24 16.91
N LEU A 30 11.58 6.37 15.94
CA LEU A 30 12.36 6.71 14.76
C LEU A 30 11.40 6.99 13.59
N ALA A 31 11.52 8.16 12.97
CA ALA A 31 10.80 8.41 11.73
C ALA A 31 11.24 7.38 10.67
N TYR A 32 10.29 6.77 9.97
CA TYR A 32 10.63 6.00 8.78
C TYR A 32 11.25 6.94 7.74
N GLN A 33 12.32 6.47 7.11
CA GLN A 33 13.09 7.24 6.15
C GLN A 33 12.26 7.53 4.90
N ASP A 34 12.33 8.78 4.41
CA ASP A 34 12.17 8.99 2.97
C ASP A 34 13.44 8.41 2.33
N ALA A 35 13.30 7.44 1.43
CA ALA A 35 14.42 6.75 0.79
C ALA A 35 15.41 7.71 0.06
N SER A 36 15.03 8.98 -0.11
CA SER A 36 15.83 10.02 -0.75
C SER A 36 16.79 10.78 0.17
N ASP A 37 16.67 10.71 1.51
CA ASP A 37 17.57 11.43 2.43
C ASP A 37 17.88 10.62 3.71
N TYR A 38 18.96 9.83 3.63
CA TYR A 38 19.47 9.01 4.75
C TYR A 38 20.11 9.84 5.88
N SER A 39 20.33 11.14 5.70
CA SER A 39 21.13 11.97 6.62
C SER A 39 20.32 12.64 7.73
N ALA A 40 18.99 12.61 7.65
CA ALA A 40 18.08 13.35 8.53
C ALA A 40 17.20 12.43 9.40
N GLN A 41 17.79 11.45 10.08
CA GLN A 41 17.04 10.65 11.04
C GLN A 41 16.54 11.53 12.19
N ARG A 42 15.22 11.74 12.24
CA ARG A 42 14.56 12.39 13.36
C ARG A 42 14.19 11.34 14.39
N HIS A 43 14.75 11.48 15.58
CA HIS A 43 14.41 10.70 16.76
C HIS A 43 13.60 11.58 17.70
N LEU A 44 12.48 11.08 18.20
CA LEU A 44 11.66 11.74 19.21
C LEU A 44 11.35 10.74 20.32
N ALA A 45 11.26 11.21 21.56
CA ALA A 45 10.65 10.41 22.61
C ALA A 45 9.15 10.20 22.31
N PRO A 46 8.52 9.10 22.80
CA PRO A 46 7.08 8.84 22.59
C PRO A 46 6.16 10.04 22.91
N ASP A 47 6.39 10.70 24.04
CA ASP A 47 5.59 11.85 24.47
C ASP A 47 5.80 13.07 23.55
N GLU A 48 7.05 13.32 23.14
CA GLU A 48 7.39 14.39 22.20
C GLU A 48 6.79 14.14 20.81
N LEU A 49 6.74 12.88 20.37
CA LEU A 49 6.09 12.50 19.12
C LEU A 49 4.60 12.80 19.17
N ALA A 50 3.92 12.43 20.26
CA ALA A 50 2.50 12.71 20.43
C ALA A 50 2.22 14.23 20.50
N GLU A 51 3.06 14.98 21.20
CA GLU A 51 2.93 16.44 21.33
C GLU A 51 3.19 17.18 20.01
N GLN A 52 4.24 16.79 19.28
CA GLN A 52 4.69 17.52 18.08
C GLN A 52 4.03 17.05 16.78
N CYS A 53 3.56 15.81 16.74
CA CYS A 53 3.10 15.16 15.50
C CYS A 53 1.69 14.55 15.64
N GLY A 54 1.06 14.62 16.82
CA GLY A 54 -0.27 14.08 17.06
C GLY A 54 -1.38 14.78 16.24
N PRO A 55 -2.54 14.12 16.07
CA PRO A 55 -2.89 12.79 16.56
C PRO A 55 -2.12 11.66 15.83
N LEU A 56 -1.65 10.67 16.58
CA LEU A 56 -0.94 9.51 16.05
C LEU A 56 -1.91 8.38 15.76
N ARG A 57 -1.78 7.77 14.58
CA ARG A 57 -2.62 6.66 14.12
C ARG A 57 -1.85 5.35 14.22
N PRO A 58 -2.31 4.36 15.00
CA PRO A 58 -1.67 3.04 15.04
C PRO A 58 -1.70 2.39 13.65
N VAL A 59 -0.58 1.79 13.24
CA VAL A 59 -0.57 0.90 12.08
C VAL A 59 -1.10 -0.46 12.51
N VAL A 60 -2.25 -0.86 11.97
CA VAL A 60 -2.98 -2.07 12.36
C VAL A 60 -3.35 -2.93 11.14
N PRO A 61 -3.64 -4.22 11.34
CA PRO A 61 -4.21 -5.06 10.28
C PRO A 61 -5.53 -4.50 9.71
N PRO A 62 -5.87 -4.82 8.46
CA PRO A 62 -7.13 -4.37 7.86
C PRO A 62 -8.34 -4.96 8.59
N ALA A 63 -9.48 -4.28 8.52
CA ALA A 63 -10.72 -4.81 9.07
C ALA A 63 -11.20 -6.02 8.24
N GLU A 64 -11.80 -7.02 8.90
CA GLU A 64 -12.31 -8.23 8.23
C GLU A 64 -13.31 -7.91 7.11
N ALA A 65 -14.13 -6.87 7.29
CA ALA A 65 -15.08 -6.41 6.26
C ALA A 65 -14.36 -5.89 5.00
N ASP A 66 -13.24 -5.17 5.16
CA ASP A 66 -12.42 -4.71 4.04
C ASP A 66 -11.80 -5.90 3.30
N VAL A 67 -11.31 -6.91 4.05
CA VAL A 67 -10.76 -8.14 3.47
C VAL A 67 -11.81 -8.91 2.67
N ALA A 68 -13.03 -9.05 3.20
CA ALA A 68 -14.13 -9.70 2.50
C ALA A 68 -14.52 -8.97 1.21
N GLU A 69 -14.57 -7.64 1.25
CA GLU A 69 -14.89 -6.80 0.09
C GLU A 69 -13.82 -6.90 -1.01
N LEU A 70 -12.53 -6.88 -0.65
CA LEU A 70 -11.43 -7.11 -1.59
C LEU A 70 -11.54 -8.48 -2.27
N ARG A 71 -11.78 -9.54 -1.49
CA ARG A 71 -11.91 -10.90 -2.02
C ARG A 71 -13.10 -11.03 -2.98
N GLN A 72 -14.23 -10.39 -2.67
CA GLN A 72 -15.38 -10.36 -3.58
C GLN A 72 -15.05 -9.61 -4.88
N ALA A 73 -14.37 -8.46 -4.80
CA ALA A 73 -13.95 -7.69 -5.96
C ALA A 73 -12.98 -8.46 -6.85
N TRP A 74 -11.99 -9.14 -6.26
CA TRP A 74 -11.05 -9.98 -7.03
C TRP A 74 -11.73 -11.19 -7.66
N THR A 75 -12.65 -11.83 -6.94
CA THR A 75 -13.46 -12.94 -7.49
C THR A 75 -14.27 -12.46 -8.70
N ALA A 76 -14.90 -11.28 -8.61
CA ALA A 76 -15.65 -10.70 -9.72
C ALA A 76 -14.75 -10.36 -10.92
N ALA A 77 -13.54 -9.85 -10.68
CA ALA A 77 -12.57 -9.53 -11.73
C ALA A 77 -11.96 -10.78 -12.41
N GLY A 78 -11.93 -11.93 -11.70
CA GLY A 78 -11.38 -13.19 -12.20
C GLY A 78 -9.95 -13.03 -12.72
N ARG A 79 -9.70 -13.45 -13.97
CA ARG A 79 -8.39 -13.30 -14.63
C ARG A 79 -7.90 -11.86 -14.79
N LYS A 80 -8.74 -10.86 -14.55
CA LYS A 80 -8.34 -9.44 -14.58
C LYS A 80 -7.92 -8.92 -13.21
N ALA A 81 -8.00 -9.71 -12.14
CA ALA A 81 -7.82 -9.25 -10.77
C ALA A 81 -6.49 -8.53 -10.53
N ALA A 82 -5.38 -9.04 -11.08
CA ALA A 82 -4.07 -8.38 -10.94
C ALA A 82 -4.04 -6.98 -11.57
N TYR A 83 -4.44 -6.87 -12.85
CA TYR A 83 -4.48 -5.57 -13.54
C TYR A 83 -5.52 -4.63 -12.93
N THR A 84 -6.66 -5.17 -12.50
CA THR A 84 -7.71 -4.44 -11.79
C THR A 84 -7.21 -3.84 -10.49
N THR A 85 -6.41 -4.58 -9.74
CA THR A 85 -5.78 -4.09 -8.51
C THR A 85 -4.79 -2.96 -8.81
N ALA A 86 -3.96 -3.09 -9.85
CA ALA A 86 -3.05 -2.01 -10.27
C ALA A 86 -3.81 -0.71 -10.61
N VAL A 87 -4.89 -0.83 -11.39
CA VAL A 87 -5.76 0.32 -11.72
C VAL A 87 -6.44 0.88 -10.46
N ALA A 88 -6.84 0.03 -9.51
CA ALA A 88 -7.42 0.47 -8.25
C ALA A 88 -6.45 1.31 -7.40
N VAL A 89 -5.16 0.96 -7.36
CA VAL A 89 -4.14 1.76 -6.68
C VAL A 89 -4.02 3.15 -7.34
N GLN A 90 -4.03 3.21 -8.68
CA GLN A 90 -4.06 4.48 -9.42
C GLN A 90 -5.30 5.31 -9.13
N ILE A 91 -6.48 4.70 -9.07
CA ILE A 91 -7.74 5.38 -8.73
C ILE A 91 -7.69 5.90 -7.29
N ALA A 92 -7.26 5.08 -6.33
CA ALA A 92 -7.12 5.49 -4.94
C ALA A 92 -6.17 6.68 -4.80
N PHE A 93 -5.00 6.62 -5.45
CA PHE A 93 -4.05 7.73 -5.46
C PHE A 93 -4.68 9.00 -6.04
N ALA A 94 -5.37 8.91 -7.18
CA ALA A 94 -6.01 10.07 -7.79
C ALA A 94 -7.07 10.70 -6.86
N ARG A 95 -7.92 9.88 -6.23
CA ARG A 95 -8.96 10.37 -5.32
C ARG A 95 -8.37 11.01 -4.05
N LEU A 96 -7.37 10.37 -3.43
CA LEU A 96 -6.64 10.95 -2.29
C LEU A 96 -6.00 12.28 -2.67
N ARG A 97 -5.43 12.38 -3.87
CA ARG A 97 -4.85 13.63 -4.35
C ARG A 97 -5.88 14.75 -4.48
N GLU A 98 -7.08 14.44 -4.95
CA GLU A 98 -8.19 15.41 -5.01
C GLU A 98 -8.59 15.89 -3.61
N GLU A 99 -8.56 15.03 -2.59
CA GLU A 99 -8.78 15.43 -1.18
C GLU A 99 -7.74 16.47 -0.70
N HIS A 100 -6.53 16.44 -1.27
CA HIS A 100 -5.44 17.40 -1.00
C HIS A 100 -5.38 18.57 -1.99
N GLY A 101 -6.48 18.89 -2.68
CA GLY A 101 -6.58 20.02 -3.60
C GLY A 101 -6.14 19.72 -5.05
N GLY A 102 -5.95 18.44 -5.38
CA GLY A 102 -5.77 17.97 -6.75
C GLY A 102 -4.54 18.55 -7.44
N LEU A 103 -4.62 18.69 -8.77
CA LEU A 103 -3.54 19.27 -9.58
C LEU A 103 -3.28 20.76 -9.29
N ALA A 104 -4.23 21.45 -8.65
CA ALA A 104 -4.11 22.88 -8.33
C ALA A 104 -3.25 23.16 -7.08
N ALA A 105 -3.07 22.17 -6.20
CA ALA A 105 -2.25 22.28 -5.00
C ALA A 105 -0.83 21.71 -5.23
N PRO A 106 0.24 22.51 -5.15
CA PRO A 106 1.62 22.07 -5.44
C PRO A 106 2.10 20.89 -4.60
N HIS A 107 1.61 20.76 -3.36
CA HIS A 107 2.02 19.72 -2.41
C HIS A 107 1.12 18.48 -2.41
N SER A 108 0.00 18.48 -3.17
CA SER A 108 -0.97 17.38 -3.13
C SER A 108 -0.34 16.03 -3.48
N TYR A 109 0.58 16.02 -4.43
CA TYR A 109 1.28 14.82 -4.87
C TYR A 109 2.13 14.20 -3.77
N GLU A 110 3.01 14.98 -3.13
CA GLU A 110 3.91 14.49 -2.08
C GLU A 110 3.17 14.10 -0.80
N VAL A 111 2.11 14.83 -0.45
CA VAL A 111 1.24 14.46 0.68
C VAL A 111 0.53 13.14 0.39
N THR A 112 -0.02 12.97 -0.82
CA THR A 112 -0.72 11.74 -1.23
C THR A 112 0.23 10.55 -1.28
N ARG A 113 1.43 10.74 -1.85
CA ARG A 113 2.47 9.72 -1.87
C ARG A 113 2.80 9.27 -0.45
N ARG A 114 3.11 10.22 0.45
CA ARG A 114 3.38 9.92 1.87
C ARG A 114 2.21 9.18 2.51
N GLN A 115 0.99 9.65 2.31
CA GLN A 115 -0.23 9.02 2.82
C GLN A 115 -0.40 7.57 2.37
N LEU A 116 -0.09 7.25 1.11
CA LEU A 116 -0.27 5.89 0.60
C LEU A 116 0.76 4.89 1.14
N VAL A 117 1.98 5.34 1.46
CA VAL A 117 3.09 4.46 1.87
C VAL A 117 3.53 4.63 3.33
N ALA A 118 2.77 5.38 4.14
CA ALA A 118 3.19 5.82 5.48
C ALA A 118 3.49 4.67 6.46
N GLY A 119 2.96 3.46 6.25
CA GLY A 119 3.17 2.34 7.18
C GLY A 119 4.61 1.80 7.19
N ARG A 120 5.32 1.92 6.06
CA ARG A 120 6.74 1.59 5.92
C ARG A 120 7.33 2.25 4.66
N PRO A 121 7.51 3.59 4.66
CA PRO A 121 8.09 4.26 3.51
C PRO A 121 9.53 3.79 3.30
N GLY A 122 9.92 3.70 2.03
CA GLY A 122 11.25 3.19 1.64
C GLY A 122 11.41 1.68 1.61
N SER A 123 10.42 0.90 2.07
CA SER A 123 10.38 -0.54 1.77
C SER A 123 10.27 -0.79 0.27
N TRP A 124 10.80 -1.91 -0.21
CA TRP A 124 10.73 -2.24 -1.62
C TRP A 124 9.28 -2.44 -2.08
N GLU A 125 8.40 -2.94 -1.20
CA GLU A 125 6.96 -3.08 -1.43
C GLU A 125 6.32 -1.70 -1.64
N SER A 126 6.59 -0.73 -0.76
CA SER A 126 6.09 0.65 -0.88
C SER A 126 6.58 1.33 -2.17
N VAL A 127 7.84 1.11 -2.56
CA VAL A 127 8.39 1.63 -3.82
C VAL A 127 7.63 1.03 -5.00
N ARG A 128 7.46 -0.30 -5.03
CA ARG A 128 6.74 -0.97 -6.11
C ARG A 128 5.27 -0.61 -6.17
N LEU A 129 4.59 -0.43 -5.03
CA LEU A 129 3.21 0.03 -4.99
C LEU A 129 3.07 1.40 -5.68
N PHE A 130 4.05 2.28 -5.46
CA PHE A 130 4.06 3.60 -6.08
C PHE A 130 4.40 3.57 -7.57
N GLU A 131 5.31 2.70 -8.00
CA GLU A 131 5.59 2.47 -9.42
C GLU A 131 4.37 1.84 -10.13
N LEU A 132 3.68 0.90 -9.47
CA LEU A 132 2.49 0.24 -9.98
C LEU A 132 1.39 1.24 -10.34
N GLN A 133 1.16 2.27 -9.51
CA GLN A 133 0.12 3.27 -9.81
C GLN A 133 0.47 4.18 -10.99
N LEU A 134 1.77 4.42 -11.24
CA LEU A 134 2.23 5.16 -12.42
C LEU A 134 2.12 4.34 -13.70
N TRP A 135 2.48 3.06 -13.63
CA TRP A 135 2.44 2.13 -14.77
C TRP A 135 1.00 1.76 -15.16
N ALA A 136 0.11 1.60 -14.18
CA ALA A 136 -1.28 1.26 -14.44
C ALA A 136 -1.94 2.29 -15.35
N ASN A 137 -2.90 1.86 -16.17
CA ASN A 137 -3.59 2.77 -17.08
C ASN A 137 -5.10 2.48 -17.06
N LYS A 138 -5.83 3.29 -16.29
CA LYS A 138 -7.29 3.25 -16.20
C LYS A 138 -8.03 3.46 -17.53
N ASP A 139 -7.37 3.99 -18.56
CA ASP A 139 -7.99 4.18 -19.88
C ASP A 139 -7.99 2.89 -20.71
N LYS A 140 -7.23 1.86 -20.30
CA LYS A 140 -7.30 0.49 -20.87
C LYS A 140 -8.51 -0.28 -20.30
N VAL A 141 -9.72 0.26 -20.47
CA VAL A 141 -10.98 -0.22 -19.89
C VAL A 141 -11.31 -1.69 -20.18
N SER A 142 -10.77 -2.29 -21.24
CA SER A 142 -10.96 -3.71 -21.54
C SER A 142 -10.13 -4.64 -20.66
N ARG A 143 -9.06 -4.16 -20.03
CA ARG A 143 -8.10 -4.97 -19.26
C ARG A 143 -8.42 -5.12 -17.77
N TYR A 144 -9.30 -4.29 -17.23
CA TYR A 144 -9.73 -4.40 -15.83
C TYR A 144 -11.25 -4.54 -15.72
N ASP A 145 -11.71 -4.90 -14.53
CA ASP A 145 -13.12 -4.76 -14.14
C ASP A 145 -13.32 -3.44 -13.39
N ALA A 146 -14.14 -2.53 -13.96
CA ALA A 146 -14.26 -1.19 -13.42
C ALA A 146 -14.95 -1.13 -12.06
N ALA A 147 -15.96 -1.97 -11.82
CA ALA A 147 -16.68 -2.00 -10.55
C ALA A 147 -15.78 -2.57 -9.44
N ALA A 148 -15.03 -3.63 -9.75
CA ALA A 148 -14.05 -4.18 -8.83
C ALA A 148 -12.91 -3.19 -8.55
N ALA A 149 -12.40 -2.48 -9.56
CA ALA A 149 -11.37 -1.46 -9.35
C ALA A 149 -11.85 -0.33 -8.44
N ASP A 150 -13.08 0.15 -8.63
CA ASP A 150 -13.69 1.19 -7.77
C ASP A 150 -13.85 0.72 -6.32
N THR A 151 -14.30 -0.52 -6.15
CA THR A 151 -14.45 -1.19 -4.85
C THR A 151 -13.10 -1.28 -4.12
N ILE A 152 -12.08 -1.83 -4.79
CA ILE A 152 -10.72 -1.95 -4.23
C ILE A 152 -10.17 -0.57 -3.89
N ALA A 153 -10.29 0.42 -4.79
CA ALA A 153 -9.80 1.77 -4.55
C ALA A 153 -10.45 2.40 -3.30
N THR A 154 -11.75 2.17 -3.11
CA THR A 154 -12.49 2.65 -1.94
C THR A 154 -11.98 2.00 -0.64
N VAL A 155 -11.69 0.69 -0.66
CA VAL A 155 -11.04 0.01 0.48
C VAL A 155 -9.68 0.64 0.79
N LEU A 156 -8.83 0.84 -0.22
CA LEU A 156 -7.50 1.43 -0.06
C LEU A 156 -7.55 2.85 0.51
N GLN A 157 -8.54 3.67 0.09
CA GLN A 157 -8.75 4.99 0.68
C GLN A 157 -9.12 4.91 2.17
N ARG A 158 -10.03 3.99 2.55
CA ARG A 158 -10.42 3.83 3.96
C ARG A 158 -9.23 3.44 4.84
N TRP A 159 -8.33 2.60 4.33
CA TRP A 159 -7.12 2.17 5.02
C TRP A 159 -6.19 3.34 5.39
N VAL A 160 -6.10 4.36 4.55
CA VAL A 160 -5.13 5.45 4.72
C VAL A 160 -5.73 6.77 5.20
N SER A 161 -7.05 6.96 5.08
CA SER A 161 -7.76 8.19 5.46
C SER A 161 -8.46 8.12 6.83
N SER A 162 -8.51 6.95 7.49
CA SER A 162 -9.09 6.85 8.83
C SER A 162 -8.32 7.74 9.82
N ALA A 163 -9.06 8.44 10.69
CA ALA A 163 -8.50 9.33 11.72
C ALA A 163 -7.92 8.55 12.91
N ASP A 164 -8.42 7.34 13.18
CA ASP A 164 -8.09 6.57 14.39
C ASP A 164 -7.11 5.43 14.13
N ARG A 165 -6.84 5.08 12.87
CA ARG A 165 -5.98 3.97 12.49
C ARG A 165 -5.41 4.15 11.09
N TYR A 166 -4.37 3.37 10.78
CA TYR A 166 -3.79 3.27 9.47
C TYR A 166 -3.54 1.81 9.13
N THR A 167 -3.89 1.36 7.92
CA THR A 167 -3.46 0.06 7.42
C THR A 167 -2.31 0.28 6.43
N GLU A 168 -1.19 -0.39 6.66
CA GLU A 168 -0.09 -0.43 5.67
C GLU A 168 -0.62 -1.06 4.38
N VAL A 169 -0.41 -0.40 3.23
CA VAL A 169 -1.06 -0.79 1.98
C VAL A 169 -0.28 -1.88 1.24
N ALA A 170 1.03 -1.74 1.09
CA ALA A 170 1.80 -2.53 0.13
C ALA A 170 1.97 -3.99 0.59
N GLU A 171 2.43 -4.20 1.83
CA GLU A 171 2.62 -5.52 2.43
C GLU A 171 1.27 -6.20 2.67
N THR A 172 0.27 -5.46 3.17
CA THR A 172 -1.08 -5.99 3.38
C THR A 172 -1.71 -6.44 2.05
N LEU A 173 -1.62 -5.61 1.00
CA LEU A 173 -2.17 -5.94 -0.31
C LEU A 173 -1.45 -7.14 -0.93
N ALA A 174 -0.12 -7.21 -0.82
CA ALA A 174 0.68 -8.34 -1.29
C ALA A 174 0.31 -9.64 -0.56
N GLY A 175 0.16 -9.62 0.77
CA GLY A 175 -0.23 -10.78 1.57
C GLY A 175 -1.64 -11.28 1.25
N LEU A 176 -2.61 -10.37 1.18
CA LEU A 176 -4.00 -10.72 0.89
C LEU A 176 -4.19 -11.21 -0.55
N PHE A 177 -3.57 -10.54 -1.52
CA PHE A 177 -3.67 -10.92 -2.93
C PHE A 177 -2.93 -12.23 -3.20
N GLY A 178 -1.73 -12.44 -2.62
CA GLY A 178 -0.98 -13.70 -2.74
C GLY A 178 -1.80 -14.89 -2.24
N THR A 179 -2.36 -14.77 -1.03
CA THR A 179 -3.24 -15.81 -0.45
C THR A 179 -4.46 -16.07 -1.33
N PHE A 180 -5.12 -15.01 -1.81
CA PHE A 180 -6.27 -15.14 -2.71
C PHE A 180 -5.89 -15.85 -4.02
N ALA A 181 -4.76 -15.48 -4.62
CA ALA A 181 -4.29 -16.05 -5.87
C ALA A 181 -3.97 -17.53 -5.74
N ASP A 182 -3.28 -17.95 -4.66
CA ASP A 182 -3.03 -19.36 -4.36
C ASP A 182 -4.34 -20.17 -4.30
N GLU A 183 -5.36 -19.64 -3.61
CA GLU A 183 -6.68 -20.28 -3.49
C GLU A 183 -7.43 -20.39 -4.83
N GLN A 184 -7.14 -19.52 -5.80
CA GLN A 184 -7.73 -19.55 -7.14
C GLN A 184 -6.96 -20.46 -8.12
N GLY A 185 -5.87 -21.10 -7.70
CA GLY A 185 -5.01 -21.91 -8.56
C GLY A 185 -3.79 -21.15 -9.11
N GLY A 186 -3.31 -20.17 -8.35
CA GLY A 186 -2.09 -19.42 -8.58
C GLY A 186 -2.23 -18.24 -9.55
N TRP A 187 -1.09 -17.62 -9.86
CA TRP A 187 -1.00 -16.43 -10.73
C TRP A 187 -1.76 -16.55 -12.06
N PRO A 188 -1.71 -17.68 -12.80
CA PRO A 188 -2.41 -17.80 -14.09
C PRO A 188 -3.93 -17.64 -14.00
N ALA A 189 -4.53 -17.89 -12.82
CA ALA A 189 -5.97 -17.77 -12.59
C ALA A 189 -6.44 -16.33 -12.34
N VAL A 190 -5.53 -15.45 -11.89
CA VAL A 190 -5.85 -14.08 -11.46
C VAL A 190 -5.22 -13.00 -12.34
N ALA A 191 -4.35 -13.39 -13.26
CA ALA A 191 -3.68 -12.50 -14.21
C ALA A 191 -4.12 -12.74 -15.66
N ASP A 192 -4.19 -11.65 -16.44
CA ASP A 192 -4.55 -11.73 -17.85
C ASP A 192 -3.35 -12.23 -18.67
N GLN A 193 -3.54 -12.50 -19.96
CA GLN A 193 -2.48 -13.00 -20.84
C GLN A 193 -1.26 -12.07 -20.96
N TRP A 194 -1.42 -10.78 -20.66
CA TRP A 194 -0.36 -9.77 -20.78
C TRP A 194 0.46 -9.63 -19.51
N LEU A 195 0.07 -10.33 -18.44
CA LEU A 195 0.79 -10.38 -17.17
C LEU A 195 1.31 -11.80 -16.86
N GLN A 196 1.26 -12.71 -17.85
CA GLN A 196 1.87 -14.03 -17.71
C GLN A 196 3.40 -13.93 -17.83
N GLN A 197 4.10 -14.99 -17.40
CA GLN A 197 5.57 -15.03 -17.37
C GLN A 197 6.22 -14.80 -18.75
N ASP A 198 5.55 -15.20 -19.84
CA ASP A 198 6.00 -15.05 -21.21
C ASP A 198 5.46 -13.78 -21.90
N ALA A 199 4.82 -12.88 -21.15
CA ALA A 199 4.29 -11.65 -21.71
C ALA A 199 5.39 -10.66 -22.11
N LEU A 200 5.12 -9.89 -23.17
CA LEU A 200 6.02 -8.84 -23.66
C LEU A 200 6.10 -7.62 -22.70
N ASP A 201 5.13 -7.47 -21.81
CA ASP A 201 5.06 -6.37 -20.84
C ASP A 201 5.86 -6.72 -19.57
N HIS A 202 7.18 -6.85 -19.71
CA HIS A 202 8.09 -7.25 -18.64
C HIS A 202 7.99 -6.34 -17.41
N GLU A 203 7.82 -5.03 -17.62
CA GLU A 203 7.62 -4.06 -16.54
C GLU A 203 6.30 -4.33 -15.80
N GLY A 204 5.22 -4.57 -16.52
CA GLY A 204 3.94 -4.95 -15.93
C GLY A 204 4.01 -6.22 -15.11
N VAL A 205 4.72 -7.25 -15.60
CA VAL A 205 4.98 -8.47 -14.85
C VAL A 205 5.79 -8.17 -13.58
N LEU A 206 6.90 -7.44 -13.69
CA LEU A 206 7.73 -7.07 -12.54
C LEU A 206 6.93 -6.36 -11.44
N LEU A 207 6.11 -5.38 -11.82
CA LEU A 207 5.33 -4.57 -10.90
C LEU A 207 4.15 -5.33 -10.31
N THR A 208 3.40 -6.08 -11.12
CA THR A 208 2.21 -6.79 -10.65
C THR A 208 2.56 -8.12 -9.97
N TYR A 209 3.25 -9.03 -10.65
CA TYR A 209 3.65 -10.32 -10.10
C TYR A 209 4.58 -10.14 -8.91
N GLY A 210 5.61 -9.31 -9.09
CA GLY A 210 6.64 -9.12 -8.08
C GLY A 210 6.21 -8.32 -6.85
N LEU A 211 5.08 -7.60 -6.89
CA LEU A 211 4.46 -7.04 -5.69
C LEU A 211 3.32 -7.93 -5.19
N LEU A 212 2.26 -8.09 -5.99
CA LEU A 212 0.98 -8.67 -5.56
C LEU A 212 1.08 -10.17 -5.27
N TYR A 213 2.04 -10.88 -5.87
CA TYR A 213 2.23 -12.32 -5.67
C TYR A 213 3.53 -12.64 -4.93
N SER A 214 4.24 -11.65 -4.41
CA SER A 214 5.53 -11.82 -3.71
C SER A 214 5.49 -12.72 -2.46
N THR A 215 4.29 -12.94 -1.91
CA THR A 215 4.05 -13.79 -0.74
C THR A 215 3.30 -15.08 -1.09
N GLY A 216 2.96 -15.29 -2.37
CA GLY A 216 2.27 -16.48 -2.85
C GLY A 216 3.14 -17.73 -2.76
N ALA A 217 2.52 -18.89 -2.54
CA ALA A 217 3.21 -20.16 -2.35
C ALA A 217 4.03 -20.59 -3.58
N GLU A 218 3.58 -20.21 -4.77
CA GLU A 218 4.23 -20.51 -6.05
C GLU A 218 4.99 -19.31 -6.63
N PHE A 219 5.39 -18.36 -5.78
CA PHE A 219 6.20 -17.23 -6.23
C PHE A 219 7.59 -17.71 -6.71
N ASP A 220 7.93 -17.36 -7.94
CA ASP A 220 9.19 -17.72 -8.59
C ASP A 220 9.97 -16.46 -8.97
N HIS A 221 11.11 -16.26 -8.30
CA HIS A 221 12.01 -15.15 -8.56
C HIS A 221 12.55 -15.14 -10.00
N ALA A 222 12.63 -16.29 -10.69
CA ALA A 222 13.11 -16.36 -12.07
C ALA A 222 12.16 -15.66 -13.07
N VAL A 223 10.91 -15.40 -12.69
CA VAL A 223 9.96 -14.61 -13.49
C VAL A 223 10.36 -13.14 -13.57
N LEU A 224 11.18 -12.67 -12.63
CA LEU A 224 11.60 -11.27 -12.51
C LEU A 224 12.96 -10.99 -13.17
N THR A 225 13.62 -11.99 -13.76
CA THR A 225 14.96 -11.91 -14.35
C THR A 225 14.93 -12.06 -15.86
#